data_AF-A0AAW4W9M7-F1
#
_entry.id   AF-A0AAW4W9M7-F1
#
_cell.length_a   1.000
_cell.length_b   1.000
_cell.length_c   1.000
_cell.angle_alpha   90.00
_cell.angle_beta   90.00
_cell.angle_gamma   90.00
#
_symmetry.space_group_name_H-M   'P 1'
#
loop_
_entity.id
_entity.type
_entity.pdbx_description
1 polymer ?
#
loop_
_entity_poly.entity_id
_entity_poly.type
_entity_poly.pdbx_seq_one_letter_code
_entity_poly.pdbx_strand_id
1 'polypeptide(L)' 'MKVKVGPRMYQMSKKRYRELLEVARQQVLPIGVYAIEKSDYAELRNDHCVSVTKLKATVREFRQQGFKVHYNSR' A
#
# COMPACT_ATOMS: atom_id res chain seq x y z
N MET A 1 4.55 2.77 14.56
CA MET A 1 4.42 1.90 13.38
C MET A 1 5.69 2.03 12.54
N LYS A 2 6.24 0.92 12.06
CA LYS A 2 7.40 0.91 11.15
C LYS A 2 6.89 0.94 9.72
N VAL A 3 7.23 1.97 8.97
CA VAL A 3 6.81 2.18 7.58
C VAL A 3 8.03 2.07 6.69
N LYS A 4 8.06 1.09 5.81
CA LYS A 4 9.09 0.98 4.78
C LYS A 4 8.67 1.78 3.56
N VAL A 5 9.54 2.70 3.14
CA VAL A 5 9.37 3.55 1.96
C VAL A 5 10.60 3.35 1.08
N GLY A 6 10.45 2.57 0.01
CA GLY A 6 11.58 2.15 -0.82
C GLY A 6 12.64 1.41 0.01
N PRO A 7 13.93 1.82 -0.04
CA PRO A 7 15.00 1.17 0.72
C PRO A 7 15.07 1.62 2.19
N ARG A 8 14.27 2.61 2.61
CA ARG A 8 14.37 3.21 3.95
C ARG A 8 13.22 2.75 4.84
N MET A 9 13.52 2.47 6.11
CA MET A 9 12.50 2.28 7.14
C MET A 9 12.36 3.54 7.97
N TYR A 10 11.12 3.98 8.16
CA TYR A 10 10.76 5.12 8.98
C TYR A 10 9.90 4.65 10.14
N GLN A 11 10.14 5.20 11.33
CA GLN A 11 9.25 4.99 12.46
C GLN A 11 8.36 6.22 12.59
N MET A 12 7.05 6.04 12.48
CA MET A 12 6.09 7.14 12.59
C MET A 12 4.83 6.74 13.34
N SER A 13 4.10 7.76 13.81
CA SER A 13 2.80 7.60 14.43
C SER A 13 1.74 7.23 13.39
N LYS A 14 0.66 6.56 13.82
CA LYS A 14 -0.45 6.16 12.93
C LYS A 14 -1.10 7.36 12.24
N LYS A 15 -1.09 8.54 12.88
CA LYS A 15 -1.59 9.80 12.30
C LYS A 15 -0.78 10.22 11.07
N ARG A 16 0.54 10.25 11.19
CA ARG A 16 1.45 10.63 10.11
C ARG A 16 1.42 9.63 8.95
N TYR A 17 1.23 8.35 9.28
CA TYR A 17 1.04 7.32 8.26
C TYR A 17 -0.25 7.51 7.46
N ARG A 18 -1.36 7.92 8.08
CA ARG A 18 -2.60 8.23 7.34
C ARG A 18 -2.42 9.37 6.35
N GLU A 19 -1.75 10.45 6.74
CA GLU A 19 -1.42 11.55 5.84
C GLU A 19 -0.54 11.07 4.66
N LEU A 20 0.44 10.20 4.95
CA LEU A 20 1.32 9.61 3.95
C LEU A 20 0.56 8.68 2.98
N LEU A 21 -0.45 7.95 3.46
CA LEU A 21 -1.31 7.10 2.62
C LEU A 21 -2.11 7.91 1.61
N GLU A 22 -2.58 9.10 1.98
CA GLU A 22 -3.31 9.97 1.05
C GLU A 22 -2.41 10.43 -0.10
N VAL A 23 -1.17 10.79 0.20
CA VAL A 23 -0.16 11.14 -0.82
C VAL A 23 0.15 9.93 -1.71
N ALA A 24 0.38 8.76 -1.13
CA ALA A 24 0.63 7.53 -1.89
C ALA A 24 -0.57 7.14 -2.79
N ARG A 25 -1.80 7.35 -2.30
CA ARG A 25 -3.03 7.12 -3.07
C ARG A 25 -3.11 8.01 -4.31
N GLN A 26 -2.67 9.27 -4.21
CA GLN A 26 -2.63 10.20 -5.34
C GLN A 26 -1.57 9.82 -6.37
N GLN A 27 -0.44 9.25 -5.93
CA GLN A 27 0.63 8.80 -6.83
C GLN A 27 0.22 7.57 -7.66
N VAL A 28 -0.54 6.64 -7.07
CA VAL A 28 -0.95 5.37 -7.72
C VAL A 28 -2.27 5.50 -8.49
N LEU A 29 -2.49 6.66 -9.13
CA LEU A 29 -3.64 6.85 -10.02
C LEU A 29 -3.31 6.34 -11.43
N PRO A 30 -4.24 5.64 -12.12
CA PRO A 30 -5.66 5.38 -11.78
C PRO A 30 -5.95 4.00 -11.12
N ILE A 31 -5.09 2.99 -11.31
CA ILE A 31 -5.28 1.64 -10.76
C ILE A 31 -3.93 1.14 -10.23
N GLY A 32 -3.91 0.63 -9.00
CA GLY A 32 -2.68 0.10 -8.42
C GLY A 32 -2.72 -0.07 -6.90
N VAL A 33 -1.67 -0.68 -6.35
CA VAL A 33 -1.49 -0.87 -4.90
C VAL A 33 -0.53 0.18 -4.38
N TYR A 34 -0.98 0.97 -3.39
CA TYR A 34 -0.18 2.05 -2.82
C TYR A 34 0.38 1.75 -1.43
N ALA A 35 -0.22 0.81 -0.69
CA ALA A 35 0.33 0.38 0.58
C ALA A 35 -0.14 -1.01 0.98
N ILE A 36 0.68 -1.67 1.80
CA ILE A 36 0.31 -2.88 2.54
C ILE A 36 0.62 -2.67 4.01
N GLU A 37 -0.28 -3.07 4.90
CA GLU A 37 -0.11 -2.98 6.35
C GLU A 37 -0.28 -4.36 7.01
N LYS A 38 0.48 -4.62 8.06
CA LYS A 38 0.40 -5.81 8.90
C LYS A 38 0.80 -5.46 10.32
N SER A 39 -0.19 -5.43 11.20
CA SER A 39 -0.04 -5.10 12.64
C SER A 39 0.71 -3.77 12.86
N ASP A 40 1.99 -3.83 13.21
CA ASP A 40 2.84 -2.66 13.49
C ASP A 40 3.79 -2.27 12.35
N TYR A 41 3.66 -2.94 11.21
CA TYR A 41 4.46 -2.74 10.01
C TYR A 41 3.59 -2.29 8.83
N ALA A 42 4.08 -1.34 8.05
CA ALA A 42 3.53 -1.02 6.74
C ALA A 42 4.64 -0.88 5.71
N GLU A 43 4.31 -1.18 4.47
CA GLU A 43 5.18 -0.97 3.32
C GLU A 43 4.41 -0.14 2.30
N LEU A 44 4.95 1.03 1.96
CA LEU A 44 4.47 1.84 0.85
C LEU A 44 4.95 1.23 -0.45
N ARG A 45 4.04 1.09 -1.40
CA ARG A 45 4.30 0.53 -2.72
C ARG A 45 3.82 1.53 -3.77
N ASN A 46 4.43 1.50 -4.95
CA ASN A 46 4.00 2.29 -6.10
C ASN A 46 3.71 1.36 -7.28
N ASP A 47 2.90 0.33 -7.02
CA ASP A 47 2.60 -0.72 -7.99
C ASP A 47 1.45 -0.25 -8.89
N HIS A 48 1.79 0.36 -10.02
CA HIS A 48 0.82 0.71 -11.06
C HIS A 48 0.36 -0.56 -11.79
N CYS A 49 -0.96 -0.81 -11.76
CA CYS A 49 -1.56 -1.93 -12.44
C CYS A 49 -2.36 -1.45 -13.65
N VAL A 50 -2.05 -1.99 -14.83
CA VAL A 50 -2.76 -1.67 -16.08
C VAL A 50 -4.15 -2.34 -16.13
N SER A 51 -4.40 -3.35 -15.30
CA SER A 51 -5.65 -4.13 -15.32
C SER A 51 -6.17 -4.45 -13.92
N VAL A 52 -7.49 -4.31 -13.74
CA VAL A 52 -8.19 -4.62 -12.48
C VAL A 52 -8.06 -6.09 -12.10
N THR A 53 -8.00 -7.01 -13.08
CA THR A 53 -7.83 -8.45 -12.83
C THR A 53 -6.49 -8.77 -12.16
N LYS A 54 -5.41 -8.15 -12.64
CA LYS A 54 -4.07 -8.28 -12.04
C LYS A 54 -4.03 -7.64 -10.65
N LEU A 55 -4.67 -6.49 -10.48
CA LEU A 55 -4.81 -5.85 -9.18
C LEU A 55 -5.50 -6.78 -8.17
N LYS A 56 -6.65 -7.35 -8.54
CA LYS A 56 -7.41 -8.25 -7.65
C LYS A 56 -6.64 -9.52 -7.30
N ALA A 57 -5.90 -10.09 -8.26
CA ALA A 57 -5.02 -11.23 -7.99
C ALA A 57 -3.96 -10.88 -6.94
N THR A 58 -3.25 -9.77 -7.16
CA THR A 58 -2.20 -9.27 -6.26
C THR A 58 -2.75 -8.96 -4.85
N VAL A 59 -3.89 -8.27 -4.78
CA VAL A 59 -4.58 -7.97 -3.51
C VAL A 59 -4.95 -9.26 -2.79
N ARG A 60 -5.42 -10.29 -3.52
CA ARG A 60 -5.80 -11.57 -2.94
C ARG A 60 -4.59 -12.31 -2.37
N GLU A 61 -3.47 -12.32 -3.08
CA GLU A 61 -2.21 -12.92 -2.61
C GLU A 61 -1.72 -12.25 -1.31
N PHE A 62 -1.66 -10.91 -1.30
CA PHE A 62 -1.25 -10.19 -0.09
C PHE A 62 -2.22 -10.37 1.08
N ARG A 63 -3.54 -10.44 0.81
CA ARG A 63 -4.54 -10.76 1.84
C ARG A 63 -4.37 -12.17 2.39
N GLN A 64 -4.04 -13.16 1.55
CA GLN A 64 -3.74 -14.53 2.00
C GLN A 64 -2.51 -14.59 2.90
N GLN A 65 -1.50 -13.74 2.65
CA GLN A 65 -0.33 -13.59 3.51
C GLN A 65 -0.61 -12.84 4.84
N GLY A 66 -1.85 -12.38 5.04
CA GLY A 66 -2.29 -11.65 6.23
C GLY A 66 -1.95 -10.16 6.21
N PHE A 67 -1.67 -9.59 5.03
CA PHE A 67 -1.50 -8.16 4.87
C PHE A 67 -2.84 -7.51 4.51
N LYS A 68 -3.10 -6.35 5.09
CA LYS A 68 -4.19 -5.47 4.68
C LYS A 68 -3.68 -4.55 3.58
N VAL A 69 -4.32 -4.66 2.42
CA VAL A 69 -3.87 -4.04 1.17
C VAL A 69 -4.70 -2.81 0.89
N HIS A 70 -4.02 -1.71 0.60
CA HIS A 70 -4.59 -0.44 0.18
C HIS A 70 -4.33 -0.25 -1.31
N TYR A 71 -5.40 -0.18 -2.09
CA TYR A 71 -5.34 -0.12 -3.54
C TYR A 71 -6.39 0.84 -4.11
N ASN A 72 -6.11 1.35 -5.30
CA ASN A 72 -7.07 2.05 -6.14
C ASN A 72 -7.58 1.09 -7.22
N SER A 73 -8.90 0.99 -7.35
CA SER A 73 -9.58 0.27 -8.43
C SER A 73 -10.58 1.22 -9.08
N ARG A 74 -10.08 2.13 -9.93
CA ARG A 74 -10.81 3.04 -10.83
C ARG A 74 -12.19 3.55 -10.40
#